data_AF-X2KTD1-F1
#
_entry.id   AF-X2KTD1-F1
#
_cell.length_a   1.000
_cell.length_b   1.000
_cell.length_c   1.000
_cell.angle_alpha   90.00
_cell.angle_beta   90.00
_cell.angle_gamma   90.00
#
_symmetry.space_group_name_H-M   'P 1'
#
loop_
_entity.id
_entity.type
_entity.pdbx_description
1 polymer ?
#
loop_
_entity_poly.entity_id
_entity_poly.type
_entity_poly.pdbx_seq_one_letter_code
_entity_poly.pdbx_strand_id
1 'polypeptide(L)'
;RSLGTVLLQAWSSRPDTVVFDELLSFPYLFIKGKDMGFTWTDLDSSQMPHADWRSVIDLLKAPLPEGNLRSVIDLLKAPLPEGKSICYQKHQAYHLIEETMGIEWILPFSNCFLIRQPKEMLLSFRKIVPHFTFEETGWIELKRLFDYVHQTSGVIPPVIDAHDLLNDPWRMLSKLCQVVGVEFTETMLSWPPMEVELNEKLAPWYSTVASSTHFRSYQNK
;
A
#
# COMPACT_ATOMS: atom_id res chain seq x y z
N ARG A 1 8.56 2.41 -5.80
CA ARG A 1 9.13 2.06 -4.46
C ARG A 1 9.42 3.31 -3.61
N SER A 2 8.39 3.81 -2.92
CA SER A 2 8.43 5.12 -2.23
C SER A 2 8.23 5.01 -0.71
N LEU A 3 8.60 3.89 -0.07
CA LEU A 3 8.43 3.62 1.37
C LEU A 3 6.99 3.30 1.83
N GLY A 4 6.08 2.93 0.92
CA GLY A 4 4.69 2.63 1.27
C GLY A 4 4.53 1.59 2.39
N THR A 5 5.35 0.53 2.40
CA THR A 5 5.29 -0.47 3.48
C THR A 5 5.87 0.02 4.81
N VAL A 6 6.82 0.97 4.81
CA VAL A 6 7.30 1.59 6.07
C VAL A 6 6.21 2.48 6.66
N LEU A 7 5.51 3.24 5.81
CA LEU A 7 4.38 4.04 6.25
C LEU A 7 3.24 3.14 6.77
N LEU A 8 2.99 2.00 6.12
CA LEU A 8 2.07 0.97 6.62
C LEU A 8 2.44 0.50 8.03
N GLN A 9 3.73 0.25 8.33
CA GLN A 9 4.18 -0.12 9.68
C GLN A 9 3.83 0.96 10.70
N ALA A 10 4.09 2.23 10.37
CA ALA A 10 3.76 3.37 11.22
C ALA A 10 2.25 3.48 11.52
N TRP A 11 1.38 3.17 10.57
CA TRP A 11 -0.07 3.13 10.84
C TRP A 11 -0.49 1.88 11.61
N SER A 12 0.16 0.74 11.36
CA SER A 12 -0.15 -0.53 12.05
C SER A 12 0.22 -0.53 13.53
N SER A 13 1.15 0.33 13.95
CA SER A 13 1.56 0.45 15.35
C SER A 13 0.60 1.27 16.20
N ARG A 14 -0.49 1.78 15.62
CA ARG A 14 -1.56 2.43 16.38
C ARG A 14 -2.55 1.40 16.92
N PRO A 15 -2.97 1.51 18.19
CA PRO A 15 -3.93 0.55 18.76
C PRO A 15 -5.33 0.66 18.14
N ASP A 16 -5.70 1.82 17.61
CA ASP A 16 -7.02 2.13 17.04
C ASP A 16 -7.14 1.83 15.54
N THR A 17 -6.07 1.33 14.92
CA THR A 17 -5.97 1.20 13.46
C THR A 17 -5.99 -0.28 13.02
N VAL A 18 -6.68 -0.54 11.92
CA VAL A 18 -6.50 -1.73 11.09
C VAL A 18 -5.80 -1.32 9.80
N VAL A 19 -4.95 -2.21 9.28
CA VAL A 19 -4.18 -1.94 8.07
C VAL A 19 -4.42 -2.99 7.00
N PHE A 20 -4.38 -2.57 5.73
CA PHE A 20 -4.40 -3.47 4.58
C PHE A 20 -3.20 -3.21 3.68
N ASP A 21 -2.35 -4.23 3.53
CA ASP A 21 -1.23 -4.21 2.59
C ASP A 21 -1.66 -4.74 1.22
N GLU A 22 -1.85 -3.82 0.27
CA GLU A 22 -1.81 -4.12 -1.16
C GLU A 22 -2.79 -5.21 -1.62
N LEU A 23 -4.01 -5.24 -1.06
CA LEU A 23 -5.04 -6.23 -1.45
C LEU A 23 -5.40 -6.20 -2.95
N LEU A 24 -5.14 -5.09 -3.64
CA LEU A 24 -5.36 -4.95 -5.09
C LEU A 24 -4.22 -5.53 -5.94
N SER A 25 -3.02 -5.70 -5.37
CA SER A 25 -1.82 -6.08 -6.11
C SER A 25 -1.95 -7.44 -6.78
N PHE A 26 -2.27 -8.49 -6.03
CA PHE A 26 -2.38 -9.83 -6.61
C PHE A 26 -3.53 -9.99 -7.60
N PRO A 27 -4.75 -9.49 -7.32
CA PRO A 27 -5.79 -9.46 -8.35
C PRO A 27 -5.29 -8.86 -9.67
N TYR A 28 -4.61 -7.71 -9.62
CA TYR A 28 -4.04 -7.08 -10.80
C TYR A 28 -3.01 -7.96 -11.50
N LEU A 29 -2.03 -8.48 -10.75
CA LEU A 29 -0.93 -9.27 -11.29
C LEU A 29 -1.43 -10.53 -12.00
N PHE A 30 -2.38 -11.28 -11.41
CA PHE A 30 -2.94 -12.48 -12.04
C PHE A 30 -3.86 -12.16 -13.21
N ILE A 31 -4.76 -11.17 -13.09
CA ILE A 31 -5.73 -10.84 -14.14
C ILE A 31 -5.06 -10.26 -15.37
N LYS A 32 -4.07 -9.37 -15.18
CA LYS A 32 -3.33 -8.76 -16.30
C LYS A 32 -2.21 -9.67 -16.82
N GLY A 33 -2.04 -10.89 -16.29
CA GLY A 33 -1.00 -11.83 -16.70
C GLY A 33 0.43 -11.32 -16.42
N LYS A 34 0.56 -10.43 -15.44
CA LYS A 34 1.83 -9.84 -14.99
C LYS A 34 2.18 -10.38 -13.61
N ASP A 35 1.99 -11.67 -13.39
CA ASP A 35 2.23 -12.31 -12.11
C ASP A 35 3.68 -12.21 -11.63
N MET A 36 4.62 -11.72 -12.44
CA MET A 36 6.05 -11.65 -12.11
C MET A 36 6.61 -13.02 -11.69
N GLY A 37 5.98 -14.10 -12.19
CA GLY A 37 6.24 -15.47 -11.79
C GLY A 37 5.66 -15.88 -10.45
N PHE A 38 4.86 -15.05 -9.75
CA PHE A 38 4.10 -15.45 -8.56
C PHE A 38 3.06 -16.50 -8.91
N THR A 39 2.96 -17.52 -8.05
CA THR A 39 1.90 -18.53 -8.09
C THR A 39 1.00 -18.37 -6.87
N TRP A 40 -0.19 -18.98 -6.92
CA TRP A 40 -1.07 -19.04 -5.74
C TRP A 40 -0.38 -19.67 -4.52
N THR A 41 0.47 -20.68 -4.73
CA THR A 41 1.21 -21.34 -3.65
C THR A 41 2.18 -20.40 -2.95
N ASP A 42 2.84 -19.50 -3.68
CA ASP A 42 3.74 -18.50 -3.08
C ASP A 42 2.99 -17.57 -2.11
N LEU A 43 1.70 -17.33 -2.38
CA LEU A 43 0.88 -16.46 -1.55
C LEU A 43 0.25 -17.22 -0.39
N ASP A 44 -0.23 -18.44 -0.64
CA ASP A 44 -0.78 -19.33 0.38
C ASP A 44 0.27 -19.66 1.46
N SER A 45 1.54 -19.78 1.05
CA SER A 45 2.67 -20.00 1.97
C SER A 45 3.12 -18.73 2.71
N SER A 46 2.65 -17.55 2.31
CA SER A 46 3.07 -16.29 2.93
C SER A 46 2.29 -16.02 4.22
N GLN A 47 2.99 -15.50 5.24
CA GLN A 47 2.37 -15.10 6.51
C GLN A 47 2.44 -13.58 6.65
N MET A 48 1.72 -12.86 5.80
CA MET A 48 1.74 -11.40 5.87
C MET A 48 0.98 -10.89 7.11
N PRO A 49 1.59 -10.05 7.96
CA PRO A 49 0.95 -9.57 9.19
C PRO A 49 -0.17 -8.57 8.96
N HIS A 50 -0.21 -7.93 7.77
CA HIS A 50 -1.06 -6.78 7.47
C HIS A 50 -2.05 -7.05 6.32
N ALA A 51 -2.12 -8.30 5.86
CA ALA A 51 -3.07 -8.73 4.85
C ALA A 51 -3.20 -10.25 4.90
N ASP A 52 -4.38 -10.78 5.23
CA ASP A 52 -4.66 -12.18 4.99
C ASP A 52 -5.04 -12.38 3.52
N TRP A 53 -4.01 -12.49 2.67
CA TRP A 53 -4.22 -12.73 1.26
C TRP A 53 -4.94 -14.05 0.99
N ARG A 54 -5.00 -15.03 1.93
CA ARG A 54 -5.71 -16.30 1.72
C ARG A 54 -7.19 -16.07 1.43
N SER A 55 -7.83 -15.21 2.21
CA SER A 55 -9.24 -14.85 1.98
C SER A 55 -9.46 -14.24 0.58
N VAL A 56 -8.55 -13.37 0.14
CA VAL A 56 -8.61 -12.78 -1.21
C VAL A 56 -8.27 -13.80 -2.29
N ILE A 57 -7.33 -14.71 -2.05
CA ILE A 57 -6.96 -15.79 -2.97
C ILE A 57 -8.14 -16.74 -3.16
N ASP A 58 -8.82 -17.13 -2.09
CA ASP A 58 -9.99 -18.00 -2.15
C ASP A 58 -11.13 -17.32 -2.94
N LEU A 59 -11.33 -16.03 -2.72
CA LEU A 59 -12.24 -15.22 -3.54
C LEU A 59 -11.80 -15.24 -5.01
N LEU A 60 -10.53 -15.00 -5.33
CA LEU A 60 -10.05 -14.97 -6.73
C LEU A 60 -10.07 -16.34 -7.42
N LYS A 61 -9.90 -17.45 -6.68
CA LYS A 61 -9.97 -18.82 -7.19
C LYS A 61 -11.41 -19.29 -7.49
N ALA A 62 -12.43 -18.61 -6.94
CA ALA A 62 -13.83 -18.96 -7.16
C ALA A 62 -14.30 -18.61 -8.61
N PRO A 63 -15.29 -19.34 -9.17
CA PRO A 63 -15.62 -19.30 -10.61
C PRO A 63 -16.23 -18.00 -11.19
N LEU A 64 -16.11 -16.84 -10.53
CA LEU A 64 -16.62 -15.55 -11.03
C LEU A 64 -15.67 -14.38 -10.65
N PRO A 65 -14.50 -14.24 -11.31
CA PRO A 65 -13.46 -13.30 -10.88
C PRO A 65 -13.94 -11.85 -10.77
N GLU A 66 -14.79 -11.38 -11.70
CA GLU A 66 -15.27 -9.99 -11.68
C GLU A 66 -16.14 -9.66 -10.48
N GLY A 67 -17.06 -10.57 -10.09
CA GLY A 67 -17.86 -10.43 -8.87
C GLY A 67 -16.99 -10.49 -7.62
N ASN A 68 -15.93 -11.31 -7.66
CA ASN A 68 -15.01 -11.49 -6.54
C ASN A 68 -14.10 -10.27 -6.32
N LEU A 69 -13.76 -9.52 -7.38
CA LEU A 69 -13.06 -8.24 -7.24
C LEU A 69 -13.89 -7.19 -6.50
N ARG A 70 -15.20 -7.17 -6.72
CA ARG A 70 -16.09 -6.28 -5.98
C ARG A 70 -16.13 -6.64 -4.49
N SER A 71 -16.07 -7.93 -4.16
CA SER A 71 -15.94 -8.39 -2.77
C SER A 71 -14.67 -7.89 -2.08
N VAL A 72 -13.56 -7.68 -2.81
CA VAL A 72 -12.35 -7.05 -2.24
C VAL A 72 -12.63 -5.59 -1.88
N ILE A 73 -13.37 -4.85 -2.70
CA ILE A 73 -13.77 -3.47 -2.38
C ILE A 73 -14.71 -3.46 -1.17
N ASP A 74 -15.65 -4.41 -1.11
CA ASP A 74 -16.58 -4.54 0.01
C ASP A 74 -15.83 -4.83 1.32
N LEU A 75 -14.77 -5.64 1.28
CA LEU A 75 -13.86 -5.86 2.41
C LEU A 75 -13.16 -4.57 2.84
N LEU A 76 -12.65 -3.79 1.89
CA LEU A 76 -11.99 -2.51 2.16
C LEU A 76 -12.96 -1.44 2.71
N LYS A 77 -14.26 -1.59 2.48
CA LYS A 77 -15.34 -0.71 2.96
C LYS A 77 -16.10 -1.26 4.17
N ALA A 78 -15.76 -2.47 4.61
CA ALA A 78 -16.49 -3.14 5.68
C ALA A 78 -16.41 -2.32 6.99
N PRO A 79 -17.43 -2.43 7.87
CA PRO A 79 -17.37 -1.86 9.20
C PRO A 79 -16.10 -2.30 9.93
N LEU A 80 -15.52 -1.39 10.70
CA LEU A 80 -14.30 -1.68 11.45
C LEU A 80 -14.60 -2.62 12.61
N PRO A 81 -13.66 -3.49 13.00
CA PRO A 81 -13.77 -4.29 14.22
C PRO A 81 -13.96 -3.42 15.46
N GLU A 82 -14.49 -4.01 16.52
CA GLU A 82 -14.64 -3.33 17.81
C GLU A 82 -13.30 -2.76 18.31
N GLY A 83 -13.33 -1.53 18.82
CA GLY A 83 -12.13 -0.83 19.29
C GLY A 83 -11.25 -0.22 18.20
N LYS A 84 -11.63 -0.34 16.91
CA LYS A 84 -10.91 0.25 15.78
C LYS A 84 -11.70 1.42 15.20
N SER A 85 -11.00 2.53 14.94
CA SER A 85 -11.56 3.77 14.39
C SER A 85 -10.97 4.15 13.04
N ILE A 86 -9.83 3.55 12.66
CA ILE A 86 -9.10 3.88 11.43
C ILE A 86 -8.86 2.61 10.62
N CYS A 87 -9.11 2.68 9.32
CA CYS A 87 -8.65 1.71 8.33
C CYS A 87 -7.64 2.39 7.40
N TYR A 88 -6.37 2.03 7.52
CA TYR A 88 -5.32 2.52 6.64
C TYR A 88 -5.00 1.50 5.55
N GLN A 89 -5.08 1.93 4.31
CA GLN A 89 -4.91 1.07 3.15
C GLN A 89 -3.73 1.57 2.33
N LYS A 90 -2.79 0.67 1.99
CA LYS A 90 -1.66 0.99 1.13
C LYS A 90 -1.76 0.16 -0.14
N HIS A 91 -1.92 0.83 -1.28
CA HIS A 91 -2.02 0.21 -2.60
C HIS A 91 -0.99 0.81 -3.56
N GLN A 92 -0.59 0.07 -4.61
CA GLN A 92 0.10 0.68 -5.75
C GLN A 92 -0.94 1.27 -6.69
N ALA A 93 -0.72 2.51 -7.15
CA ALA A 93 -1.68 3.24 -7.98
C ALA A 93 -2.11 2.47 -9.24
N TYR A 94 -1.16 1.80 -9.91
CA TYR A 94 -1.43 1.08 -11.15
C TYR A 94 -2.05 -0.31 -10.97
N HIS A 95 -2.26 -0.76 -9.73
CA HIS A 95 -2.92 -2.04 -9.44
C HIS A 95 -4.45 -1.93 -9.36
N LEU A 96 -5.01 -0.73 -9.50
CA LEU A 96 -6.45 -0.53 -9.57
C LEU A 96 -6.99 -1.01 -10.94
N ILE A 97 -7.86 -2.02 -10.94
CA ILE A 97 -8.50 -2.56 -12.16
C ILE A 97 -9.82 -1.82 -12.38
N GLU A 98 -9.72 -0.62 -12.94
CA GLU A 98 -10.85 0.30 -13.10
C GLU A 98 -11.99 -0.32 -13.90
N GLU A 99 -11.67 -1.13 -14.91
CA GLU A 99 -12.68 -1.74 -15.79
C GLU A 99 -13.66 -2.65 -15.04
N THR A 100 -13.25 -3.18 -13.88
CA THR A 100 -14.08 -4.06 -13.05
C THR A 100 -14.54 -3.40 -11.76
N MET A 101 -13.67 -2.61 -11.12
CA MET A 101 -13.89 -2.07 -9.78
C MET A 101 -14.61 -0.71 -9.77
N GLY A 102 -14.60 0.00 -10.90
CA GLY A 102 -14.84 1.43 -10.91
C GLY A 102 -13.71 2.19 -10.20
N ILE A 103 -13.75 3.51 -10.27
CA ILE A 103 -12.77 4.41 -9.63
C ILE A 103 -13.42 5.21 -8.50
N GLU A 104 -14.72 5.43 -8.56
CA GLU A 104 -15.52 6.20 -7.61
C GLU A 104 -15.50 5.62 -6.19
N TRP A 105 -15.19 4.34 -6.04
CA TRP A 105 -15.15 3.69 -4.74
C TRP A 105 -14.09 4.27 -3.80
N ILE A 106 -13.06 4.95 -4.33
CA ILE A 106 -12.00 5.58 -3.54
C ILE A 106 -12.43 6.92 -2.93
N LEU A 107 -13.46 7.58 -3.48
CA LEU A 107 -13.85 8.94 -3.09
C LEU A 107 -14.29 9.10 -1.63
N PRO A 108 -14.95 8.10 -0.99
CA PRO A 108 -15.29 8.19 0.43
C PRO A 108 -14.08 8.11 1.38
N PHE A 109 -12.89 7.78 0.88
CA PHE A 109 -11.66 7.68 1.68
C PHE A 109 -10.84 8.97 1.65
N SER A 110 -10.04 9.17 2.70
CA SER A 110 -8.96 10.17 2.71
C SER A 110 -7.78 9.68 1.86
N ASN A 111 -7.78 10.04 0.58
CA ASN A 111 -6.75 9.61 -0.38
C ASN A 111 -5.43 10.38 -0.16
N CYS A 112 -4.33 9.66 0.01
CA CYS A 112 -2.99 10.23 0.23
C CYS A 112 -2.00 9.70 -0.81
N PHE A 113 -1.16 10.57 -1.36
CA PHE A 113 -0.26 10.23 -2.46
C PHE A 113 1.20 10.27 -2.03
N LEU A 114 1.90 9.13 -2.15
CA LEU A 114 3.29 8.99 -1.71
C LEU A 114 4.25 9.06 -2.91
N ILE A 115 5.08 10.09 -2.93
CA ILE A 115 6.06 10.34 -3.99
C ILE A 115 7.48 10.11 -3.49
N ARG A 116 8.42 9.97 -4.43
CA ARG A 116 9.84 9.88 -4.16
C ARG A 116 10.61 10.44 -5.35
N GLN A 117 11.79 10.97 -5.09
CA GLN A 117 12.73 11.39 -6.12
C GLN A 117 12.87 10.32 -7.23
N PRO A 118 12.63 10.66 -8.52
CA PRO A 118 12.53 9.68 -9.60
C PRO A 118 13.75 8.78 -9.80
N LYS A 119 14.97 9.34 -9.79
CA LYS A 119 16.22 8.60 -9.97
C LYS A 119 16.39 7.56 -8.86
N GLU A 120 16.18 7.93 -7.60
CA GLU A 120 16.27 6.99 -6.49
C GLU A 120 15.23 5.88 -6.56
N MET A 121 13.99 6.24 -6.91
CA MET A 121 12.89 5.30 -7.05
C MET A 121 13.23 4.24 -8.11
N LEU A 122 13.65 4.68 -9.30
CA LEU A 122 14.04 3.80 -10.41
C LEU A 122 15.21 2.89 -10.05
N LEU A 123 16.28 3.45 -9.44
CA LEU A 123 17.42 2.66 -8.98
C LEU A 123 17.04 1.60 -7.94
N SER A 124 16.11 1.93 -7.05
CA SER A 124 15.59 0.99 -6.04
C SER A 124 14.65 -0.04 -6.63
N PHE A 125 13.87 0.31 -7.66
CA PHE A 125 12.91 -0.57 -8.31
C PHE A 125 13.61 -1.58 -9.22
N ARG A 126 14.60 -1.14 -9.99
CA ARG A 126 15.42 -1.99 -10.87
C ARG A 126 16.10 -3.17 -10.17
N LYS A 127 16.42 -3.02 -8.87
CA LYS A 127 17.00 -4.10 -8.06
C LYS A 127 16.05 -5.28 -7.85
N ILE A 128 14.74 -5.04 -7.95
CA ILE A 128 13.69 -6.02 -7.70
C ILE A 128 13.05 -6.45 -9.01
N VAL A 129 12.82 -5.48 -9.91
CA VAL A 129 12.24 -5.69 -11.23
C VAL A 129 13.27 -5.20 -12.25
N PRO A 130 14.16 -6.05 -12.77
CA PRO A 130 15.25 -5.61 -13.64
C PRO A 130 14.81 -4.98 -14.96
N HIS A 131 13.65 -5.43 -15.46
CA HIS A 131 13.03 -4.97 -16.69
C HIS A 131 11.60 -4.53 -16.37
N PHE A 132 11.34 -3.24 -16.42
CA PHE A 132 10.03 -2.65 -16.19
C PHE A 132 9.71 -1.60 -17.25
N THR A 133 8.43 -1.40 -17.53
CA THR A 133 7.95 -0.33 -18.41
C THR A 133 7.69 0.96 -17.63
N PHE A 134 7.52 2.09 -18.33
CA PHE A 134 7.22 3.35 -17.66
C PHE A 134 5.88 3.29 -16.90
N GLU A 135 4.90 2.56 -17.42
CA GLU A 135 3.59 2.36 -16.80
C GLU A 135 3.70 1.64 -15.45
N GLU A 136 4.62 0.67 -15.33
CA GLU A 136 4.87 -0.09 -14.10
C GLU A 136 5.59 0.72 -13.01
N THR A 137 6.03 1.94 -13.32
CA THR A 137 6.44 2.90 -12.29
C THR A 137 5.26 3.43 -11.48
N GLY A 138 4.06 3.34 -12.04
CA GLY A 138 2.82 3.84 -11.45
C GLY A 138 2.64 5.35 -11.49
N TRP A 139 3.56 6.13 -12.08
CA TRP A 139 3.50 7.60 -12.02
C TRP A 139 2.33 8.20 -12.80
N ILE A 140 2.01 7.64 -13.97
CA ILE A 140 0.84 8.06 -14.76
C ILE A 140 -0.43 7.89 -13.93
N GLU A 141 -0.60 6.69 -13.37
CA GLU A 141 -1.77 6.33 -12.56
C GLU A 141 -1.83 7.13 -11.27
N LEU A 142 -0.70 7.36 -10.61
CA LEU A 142 -0.63 8.17 -9.40
C LEU A 142 -1.11 9.60 -9.66
N LYS A 143 -0.67 10.22 -10.77
CA LYS A 143 -1.14 11.55 -11.16
C LYS A 143 -2.61 11.54 -11.58
N ARG A 144 -3.04 10.53 -12.36
CA ARG A 144 -4.45 10.40 -12.78
C ARG A 144 -5.39 10.32 -11.58
N LEU A 145 -5.06 9.48 -10.61
CA LEU A 145 -5.83 9.32 -9.38
C LEU A 145 -5.84 10.60 -8.54
N PHE A 146 -4.70 11.30 -8.44
CA PHE A 146 -4.64 12.60 -7.76
C PHE A 146 -5.57 13.62 -8.41
N ASP A 147 -5.48 13.77 -9.74
CA ASP A 147 -6.30 14.71 -10.50
C ASP A 147 -7.79 14.34 -10.38
N TYR A 148 -8.13 13.05 -10.46
CA TYR A 148 -9.50 12.55 -10.30
C TYR A 148 -10.08 12.92 -8.93
N VAL A 149 -9.38 12.56 -7.84
CA VAL A 149 -9.85 12.88 -6.48
C VAL A 149 -9.98 14.39 -6.31
N HIS A 150 -9.02 15.17 -6.80
CA HIS A 150 -9.04 16.62 -6.71
C HIS A 150 -10.23 17.24 -7.45
N GLN A 151 -10.45 16.84 -8.70
CA GLN A 151 -11.50 17.38 -9.55
C GLN A 151 -12.90 16.99 -9.07
N THR A 152 -13.06 15.78 -8.54
CA THR A 152 -14.37 15.28 -8.09
C THR A 152 -14.75 15.77 -6.69
N SER A 153 -13.79 15.83 -5.75
CA SER A 153 -14.07 16.24 -4.38
C SER A 153 -13.90 17.74 -4.12
N GLY A 154 -13.15 18.45 -4.98
CA GLY A 154 -12.73 19.84 -4.77
C GLY A 154 -11.64 20.01 -3.70
N VAL A 155 -11.25 18.93 -3.00
CA VAL A 155 -10.18 18.92 -2.00
C VAL A 155 -8.86 18.62 -2.69
N ILE A 156 -7.76 19.23 -2.24
CA ILE A 156 -6.41 18.86 -2.70
C ILE A 156 -5.92 17.69 -1.84
N PRO A 157 -5.72 16.47 -2.39
CA PRO A 157 -5.22 15.34 -1.61
C PRO A 157 -3.82 15.61 -1.04
N PRO A 158 -3.52 15.18 0.19
CA PRO A 158 -2.16 15.28 0.73
C PRO A 158 -1.16 14.48 -0.12
N VAL A 159 -0.02 15.10 -0.38
CA VAL A 159 1.14 14.48 -1.04
C VAL A 159 2.29 14.40 -0.04
N ILE A 160 2.85 13.21 0.12
CA ILE A 160 3.95 12.92 1.05
C ILE A 160 5.20 12.64 0.22
N ASP A 161 6.26 13.41 0.42
CA ASP A 161 7.58 13.06 -0.12
C ASP A 161 8.29 12.07 0.80
N ALA A 162 8.74 10.94 0.24
CA ALA A 162 9.47 9.90 0.96
C ALA A 162 10.78 10.41 1.60
N HIS A 163 11.44 11.40 1.01
CA HIS A 163 12.63 12.02 1.57
C HIS A 163 12.29 12.82 2.84
N ASP A 164 11.26 13.68 2.77
CA ASP A 164 10.80 14.45 3.92
C ASP A 164 10.32 13.54 5.05
N LEU A 165 9.60 12.46 4.71
CA LEU A 165 9.14 11.46 5.65
C LEU A 165 10.29 10.79 6.41
N LEU A 166 11.43 10.50 5.75
CA LEU A 166 12.58 9.90 6.43
C LEU A 166 13.41 10.90 7.23
N ASN A 167 13.45 12.16 6.80
CA ASN A 167 14.22 13.20 7.48
C ASN A 167 13.55 13.64 8.78
N ASP A 168 12.22 13.76 8.79
CA ASP A 168 11.45 14.18 9.97
C ASP A 168 10.11 13.43 10.04
N PRO A 169 10.12 12.13 10.43
CA PRO A 169 8.92 11.31 10.45
C PRO A 169 7.86 11.85 11.42
N TRP A 170 8.27 12.38 12.57
CA TRP A 170 7.36 12.96 13.56
C TRP A 170 6.57 14.12 12.96
N ARG A 171 7.25 15.07 12.30
CA ARG A 171 6.58 16.23 11.70
C ARG A 171 5.69 15.82 10.52
N MET A 172 6.17 14.92 9.67
CA MET A 172 5.43 14.51 8.48
C MET A 172 4.18 13.70 8.81
N LEU A 173 4.27 12.77 9.78
CA LEU A 173 3.11 12.04 10.26
C LEU A 173 2.13 12.93 11.03
N SER A 174 2.64 13.85 11.86
CA SER A 174 1.78 14.82 12.57
C SER A 174 0.95 15.67 11.60
N LYS A 175 1.57 16.17 10.53
CA LYS A 175 0.88 16.91 9.46
C LYS A 175 -0.13 16.04 8.71
N LEU A 176 0.24 14.80 8.39
CA LEU A 176 -0.66 13.88 7.71
C LEU A 176 -1.91 13.60 8.55
N CYS A 177 -1.72 13.22 9.83
CA CYS A 177 -2.80 12.98 10.78
C CYS A 177 -3.74 14.20 10.89
N GLN A 178 -3.19 15.41 11.01
CA GLN A 178 -3.97 16.64 11.03
C GLN A 178 -4.83 16.82 9.77
N VAL A 179 -4.25 16.61 8.58
CA VAL A 179 -4.98 16.79 7.30
C VAL A 179 -6.07 15.75 7.11
N VAL A 180 -5.83 14.50 7.55
CA VAL A 180 -6.84 13.43 7.43
C VAL A 180 -7.83 13.36 8.60
N GLY A 181 -7.68 14.25 9.59
CA GLY A 181 -8.63 14.41 10.70
C GLY A 181 -8.50 13.38 11.82
N VAL A 182 -7.29 12.88 12.08
CA VAL A 182 -7.02 11.93 13.19
C VAL A 182 -5.91 12.46 14.11
N GLU A 183 -5.86 11.97 15.35
CA GLU A 183 -4.80 12.33 16.29
C GLU A 183 -3.51 11.57 15.95
N PHE A 184 -2.37 12.27 15.98
CA PHE A 184 -1.05 11.64 15.91
C PHE A 184 -0.74 10.86 17.19
N THR A 185 -0.08 9.70 17.07
CA THR A 185 0.42 8.95 18.22
C THR A 185 1.91 8.65 18.06
N GLU A 186 2.69 8.74 19.14
CA GLU A 186 4.14 8.46 19.09
C GLU A 186 4.45 7.02 18.70
N THR A 187 3.51 6.09 18.94
CA THR A 187 3.65 4.69 18.50
C THR A 187 3.86 4.58 16.99
N MET A 188 3.44 5.57 16.19
CA MET A 188 3.67 5.60 14.75
C MET A 188 5.16 5.69 14.37
N LEU A 189 6.05 6.05 15.30
CA LEU A 189 7.48 6.21 15.05
C LEU A 189 8.30 4.94 15.31
N SER A 190 7.72 3.98 16.03
CA SER A 190 8.39 2.76 16.46
C SER A 190 7.46 1.55 16.41
N TRP A 191 7.92 0.45 15.85
CA TRP A 191 7.15 -0.79 15.70
C TRP A 191 8.01 -2.02 16.00
N PRO A 192 7.41 -3.15 16.39
CA PRO A 192 8.12 -4.41 16.44
C PRO A 192 8.51 -4.85 15.02
N PRO A 193 9.60 -5.64 14.86
CA PRO A 193 9.87 -6.32 13.60
C PRO A 193 8.68 -7.19 13.19
N MET A 194 8.51 -7.38 11.88
CA MET A 194 7.48 -8.29 11.37
C MET A 194 7.89 -9.73 11.67
N GLU A 195 7.05 -10.48 12.37
CA GLU A 195 7.19 -11.93 12.53
C GLU A 195 6.62 -12.61 11.28
N VAL A 196 7.43 -12.67 10.22
CA VAL A 196 7.02 -13.22 8.92
C VAL A 196 8.10 -14.09 8.29
N GLU A 197 7.70 -15.26 7.84
CA GLU A 197 8.50 -16.10 6.94
C GLU A 197 8.28 -15.66 5.49
N LEU A 198 9.29 -14.99 4.92
CA LEU A 198 9.25 -14.54 3.53
C LEU A 198 9.85 -15.61 2.62
N ASN A 199 9.08 -16.04 1.62
CA ASN A 199 9.63 -16.83 0.53
C ASN A 199 10.57 -15.99 -0.35
N GLU A 200 11.29 -16.65 -1.26
CA GLU A 200 12.29 -16.03 -2.13
C GLU A 200 11.71 -14.91 -3.02
N LYS A 201 10.42 -14.96 -3.36
CA LYS A 201 9.77 -13.97 -4.22
C LYS A 201 9.35 -12.72 -3.46
N LEU A 202 8.95 -12.85 -2.19
CA LEU A 202 8.54 -11.72 -1.34
C LEU A 202 9.71 -11.08 -0.59
N ALA A 203 10.77 -11.84 -0.30
CA ALA A 203 11.94 -11.34 0.44
C ALA A 203 12.57 -10.07 -0.17
N PRO A 204 12.74 -9.91 -1.50
CA PRO A 204 13.29 -8.70 -2.10
C PRO A 204 12.44 -7.44 -1.85
N TRP A 205 11.13 -7.60 -1.68
CA TRP A 205 10.19 -6.51 -1.42
C TRP A 205 10.15 -6.11 0.05
N TYR A 206 10.15 -7.11 0.94
CA TYR A 206 9.78 -6.93 2.35
C TYR A 206 10.91 -7.07 3.37
N SER A 207 12.02 -7.75 3.06
CA SER A 207 13.09 -8.06 4.04
C SER A 207 13.61 -6.84 4.83
N THR A 208 13.77 -5.70 4.15
CA THR A 208 14.27 -4.47 4.77
C THR A 208 13.28 -3.89 5.78
N VAL A 209 11.97 -3.93 5.47
CA VAL A 209 10.95 -3.41 6.39
C VAL A 209 10.61 -4.43 7.48
N ALA A 210 10.66 -5.73 7.17
CA ALA A 210 10.40 -6.80 8.13
C ALA A 210 11.36 -6.75 9.33
N SER A 211 12.62 -6.39 9.09
CA SER A 211 13.64 -6.21 10.14
C SER A 211 13.70 -4.79 10.73
N SER A 212 12.88 -3.85 10.24
CA SER A 212 12.89 -2.48 10.72
C SER A 212 12.04 -2.33 11.97
N THR A 213 12.45 -1.41 12.86
CA THR A 213 11.68 -1.05 14.05
C THR A 213 11.33 0.44 14.09
N HIS A 214 11.88 1.24 13.19
CA HIS A 214 11.72 2.69 13.11
C HIS A 214 12.00 3.13 11.67
N PHE A 215 11.68 4.40 11.37
CA PHE A 215 12.14 5.05 10.14
C PHE A 215 13.67 5.10 10.09
N ARG A 216 14.25 4.54 9.04
CA ARG A 216 15.71 4.63 8.84
C ARG A 216 16.06 6.00 8.30
N SER A 217 17.06 6.65 8.89
CA SER A 217 17.56 7.93 8.39
C SER A 217 17.91 7.85 6.90
N TYR A 218 17.56 8.90 6.16
CA TYR A 218 17.88 9.00 4.75
C TYR A 218 19.41 8.91 4.54
N GLN A 219 19.83 8.04 3.63
CA GLN A 219 21.22 7.93 3.19
C GLN A 219 21.27 8.30 1.71
N ASN A 220 22.04 9.34 1.38
CA ASN A 220 22.32 9.71 -0.01
C ASN A 220 23.07 8.55 -0.68
N LYS A 221 22.50 7.97 -1.74
CA LYS A 221 23.06 6.83 -2.49
C LYS A 221 23.31 7.18 -3.94
#